data_AF-A0A0P9PTF7-F1
#
_entry.id   AF-A0A0P9PTF7-F1
#
_cell.length_a   1.000
_cell.length_b   1.000
_cell.length_c   1.000
_cell.angle_alpha   90.00
_cell.angle_beta   90.00
_cell.angle_gamma   90.00
#
_symmetry.space_group_name_H-M   'P 1'
#
loop_
_entity.id
_entity.type
_entity.pdbx_description
1 polymer ?
#
loop_
_entity_poly.entity_id
_entity_poly.type
_entity_poly.pdbx_seq_one_letter_code
_entity_poly.pdbx_strand_id
1 'polypeptide(L)'
;MSDYEIYDKSSSEQNDNFKPLDFQQSEHLSRLVADQVAAAISEVHSRYANDAKNDASNFKPKITTKIDLERENSLKKDVKYFCGFSENLLNLDLTPTEFKIIIHILDTLKWGNVVAMTQASIAAKTKISASVVYRNWKTLIAKNVLIVDENNSVLLNTNYFFVGLYQRMDKERRDVFEKASVFDDVKIKHMHNSKGVKI
;
A
#
# COMPACT_ATOMS: atom_id res chain seq x y z
N MET A 1 10.83 -35.70 36.74
CA MET A 1 10.09 -36.57 35.81
C MET A 1 9.13 -35.67 35.05
N SER A 2 9.39 -35.52 33.75
CA SER A 2 8.71 -34.61 32.84
C SER A 2 7.85 -35.47 31.94
N ASP A 3 6.54 -35.34 32.04
CA ASP A 3 5.61 -36.00 31.14
C ASP A 3 5.60 -35.24 29.81
N TYR A 4 6.18 -35.87 28.79
CA TYR A 4 6.15 -35.44 27.41
C TYR A 4 4.81 -35.88 26.81
N GLU A 5 3.86 -34.95 26.68
CA GLU A 5 2.67 -35.18 25.86
C GLU A 5 3.03 -35.03 24.37
N ILE A 6 2.66 -36.07 23.62
CA ILE A 6 2.86 -36.23 22.19
C ILE A 6 1.92 -35.26 21.46
N TYR A 7 2.49 -34.27 20.77
CA TYR A 7 1.72 -33.40 19.88
C TYR A 7 1.42 -34.13 18.57
N ASP A 8 0.12 -34.38 18.36
CA ASP A 8 -0.45 -34.96 17.15
C ASP A 8 -0.27 -34.03 15.95
N LYS A 9 0.02 -34.64 14.79
CA LYS A 9 0.35 -33.98 13.53
C LYS A 9 -0.86 -34.09 12.59
N SER A 10 -1.87 -33.26 12.82
CA SER A 10 -2.93 -32.91 11.86
C SER A 10 -3.56 -31.62 12.38
N SER A 11 -3.79 -30.54 11.63
CA SER A 11 -4.21 -30.40 10.25
C SER A 11 -3.81 -28.99 9.81
N SER A 12 -3.30 -28.84 8.59
CA SER A 12 -3.25 -27.52 7.95
C SER A 12 -4.68 -27.01 7.83
N GLU A 13 -5.05 -26.01 8.61
CA GLU A 13 -6.26 -25.21 8.35
C GLU A 13 -6.07 -24.53 6.99
N GLN A 14 -6.56 -25.18 5.93
CA GLN A 14 -6.83 -24.51 4.68
C GLN A 14 -7.89 -23.46 4.97
N ASN A 15 -7.55 -22.21 4.70
CA ASN A 15 -8.45 -21.09 4.84
C ASN A 15 -9.56 -21.23 3.78
N ASP A 16 -10.70 -21.80 4.17
CA ASP A 16 -11.91 -22.06 3.35
C ASP A 16 -12.59 -20.79 2.78
N ASN A 17 -11.96 -19.61 2.92
CA ASN A 17 -12.48 -18.35 2.40
C ASN A 17 -12.02 -17.99 0.98
N PHE A 18 -11.43 -18.91 0.23
CA PHE A 18 -11.31 -18.73 -1.21
C PHE A 18 -12.68 -18.93 -1.87
N LYS A 19 -13.44 -17.83 -2.03
CA LYS A 19 -14.59 -17.82 -2.94
C LYS A 19 -14.07 -17.68 -4.37
N PRO A 20 -14.12 -18.73 -5.21
CA PRO A 20 -13.82 -18.56 -6.63
C PRO A 20 -14.77 -17.50 -7.21
N LEU A 21 -14.28 -16.72 -8.19
CA LEU A 21 -15.16 -15.83 -8.97
C LEU A 21 -16.41 -16.62 -9.36
N ASP A 22 -17.58 -16.06 -9.04
CA ASP A 22 -18.86 -16.68 -9.35
C ASP A 22 -18.93 -16.94 -10.87
N PHE A 23 -18.82 -18.21 -11.25
CA PHE A 23 -18.69 -18.65 -12.64
C PHE A 23 -19.84 -18.08 -13.50
N GLN A 24 -21.04 -17.96 -12.91
CA GLN A 24 -22.22 -17.39 -13.56
C GLN A 24 -22.05 -15.90 -13.91
N GLN A 25 -21.40 -15.11 -13.05
CA GLN A 25 -21.11 -13.70 -13.33
C GLN A 25 -20.08 -13.55 -14.46
N SER A 26 -19.06 -14.41 -14.49
CA SER A 26 -18.04 -14.39 -15.54
C SER A 26 -18.60 -14.76 -16.92
N GLU A 27 -19.54 -15.69 -16.96
CA GLU A 27 -20.22 -16.12 -18.19
C GLU A 27 -21.14 -15.01 -18.72
N HIS A 28 -21.87 -14.34 -17.82
CA HIS A 28 -22.73 -13.21 -18.17
C HIS A 28 -21.92 -12.02 -18.73
N LEU A 29 -20.79 -11.66 -18.11
CA LEU A 29 -19.91 -10.61 -18.60
C LEU A 29 -19.32 -10.95 -19.97
N SER A 30 -18.94 -12.21 -20.17
CA SER A 30 -18.40 -12.69 -21.45
C SER A 30 -19.45 -12.60 -22.57
N ARG A 31 -20.72 -12.92 -22.29
CA ARG A 31 -21.84 -12.72 -23.23
C ARG A 31 -22.05 -11.23 -23.55
N LEU A 32 -22.08 -10.37 -22.53
CA LEU A 32 -22.23 -8.91 -22.72
C LEU A 32 -21.13 -8.31 -23.62
N VAL A 33 -19.88 -8.72 -23.41
CA VAL A 33 -18.76 -8.27 -24.24
C VAL A 33 -18.90 -8.80 -25.68
N ALA A 34 -19.28 -10.06 -25.86
CA ALA A 34 -19.51 -10.64 -27.17
C ALA A 34 -20.63 -9.90 -27.94
N ASP A 35 -21.73 -9.56 -27.26
CA ASP A 35 -22.86 -8.83 -27.84
C ASP A 35 -22.46 -7.40 -28.25
N GLN A 36 -21.68 -6.69 -27.43
CA GLN A 36 -21.18 -5.35 -27.76
C GLN A 36 -20.24 -5.38 -28.97
N VAL A 37 -19.36 -6.39 -29.05
CA VAL A 37 -18.47 -6.57 -30.20
C VAL A 37 -19.27 -6.91 -31.46
N ALA A 38 -20.27 -7.78 -31.37
CA ALA A 38 -21.15 -8.12 -32.50
C ALA A 38 -21.96 -6.91 -33.00
N ALA A 39 -22.46 -6.08 -32.08
CA ALA A 39 -23.16 -4.84 -32.42
C ALA A 39 -22.24 -3.84 -33.14
N ALA A 40 -21.01 -3.64 -32.63
CA ALA A 40 -20.03 -2.76 -33.27
C ALA A 40 -19.61 -3.26 -34.66
N ILE A 41 -19.44 -4.57 -34.84
CA ILE A 41 -19.15 -5.17 -36.16
C ILE A 41 -20.31 -4.95 -37.14
N SER A 42 -21.54 -5.08 -36.67
CA SER A 42 -22.75 -4.89 -37.48
C SER A 42 -22.92 -3.41 -37.87
N GLU A 43 -22.63 -2.48 -36.96
CA GLU A 43 -22.64 -1.04 -37.24
C GLU A 43 -21.56 -0.63 -38.25
N VAL A 44 -20.36 -1.20 -38.15
CA VAL A 44 -19.32 -0.99 -39.15
C VAL A 44 -19.77 -1.53 -40.52
N HIS A 45 -20.32 -2.74 -40.58
CA HIS A 45 -20.84 -3.32 -41.82
C HIS A 45 -21.99 -2.50 -42.45
N SER A 46 -22.90 -1.96 -41.65
CA SER A 46 -24.01 -1.15 -42.17
C SER A 46 -23.54 0.21 -42.69
N ARG A 47 -22.53 0.83 -42.06
CA ARG A 47 -21.85 2.02 -42.62
C ARG A 47 -21.20 1.71 -43.98
N TYR A 48 -20.56 0.56 -44.13
CA TYR A 48 -20.00 0.11 -45.43
C TYR A 48 -21.06 -0.16 -46.51
N ALA A 49 -22.19 -0.78 -46.15
CA ALA A 49 -23.26 -1.06 -47.10
C ALA A 49 -23.87 0.23 -47.69
N ASN A 50 -23.84 1.33 -46.92
CA ASN A 50 -24.32 2.64 -47.37
C ASN A 50 -23.25 3.44 -48.13
N ASP A 51 -21.95 3.21 -47.88
CA ASP A 51 -20.81 3.89 -48.52
C ASP A 51 -20.28 3.21 -49.80
N ALA A 52 -21.00 2.22 -50.35
CA ALA A 52 -20.63 1.42 -51.53
C ALA A 52 -20.55 2.21 -52.88
N LYS A 53 -20.28 3.51 -52.84
CA LYS A 53 -19.93 4.33 -54.00
C LYS A 53 -18.50 4.87 -54.02
N ASN A 54 -17.64 4.67 -53.01
CA ASN A 54 -16.23 5.05 -53.11
C ASN A 54 -15.26 4.05 -52.44
N ASP A 55 -14.31 3.54 -53.23
CA ASP A 55 -13.04 2.88 -52.89
C ASP A 55 -13.02 1.76 -51.83
N ALA A 56 -13.40 0.54 -52.27
CA ALA A 56 -13.36 -0.68 -51.48
C ALA A 56 -11.96 -1.31 -51.26
N SER A 57 -10.83 -0.63 -51.55
CA SER A 57 -9.53 -1.31 -51.67
C SER A 57 -8.48 -1.06 -50.58
N ASN A 58 -8.71 -0.24 -49.54
CA ASN A 58 -7.66 0.02 -48.54
C ASN A 58 -8.07 0.14 -47.07
N PHE A 59 -9.29 -0.23 -46.70
CA PHE A 59 -9.71 -0.15 -45.30
C PHE A 59 -9.63 -1.52 -44.59
N LYS A 60 -8.77 -1.62 -43.57
CA LYS A 60 -8.68 -2.77 -42.66
C LYS A 60 -9.16 -2.34 -41.27
N PRO A 61 -10.42 -2.62 -40.87
CA PRO A 61 -10.90 -2.26 -39.54
C PRO A 61 -10.09 -2.97 -38.47
N LYS A 62 -9.56 -2.21 -37.50
CA LYS A 62 -8.94 -2.75 -36.29
C LYS A 62 -9.83 -2.44 -35.09
N ILE A 63 -10.54 -3.44 -34.60
CA ILE A 63 -11.33 -3.35 -33.37
C ILE A 63 -10.42 -3.76 -32.21
N THR A 64 -10.26 -2.89 -31.22
CA THR A 64 -9.47 -3.16 -30.01
C THR A 64 -10.35 -2.98 -28.80
N THR A 65 -10.63 -4.07 -28.09
CA THR A 65 -11.36 -4.05 -26.82
C THR A 65 -10.35 -3.96 -25.68
N LYS A 66 -10.41 -2.89 -24.88
CA LYS A 66 -9.64 -2.77 -23.64
C LYS A 66 -10.54 -3.20 -22.49
N ILE A 67 -10.18 -4.32 -21.85
CA ILE A 67 -10.84 -4.79 -20.64
C ILE A 67 -9.96 -4.33 -19.48
N ASP A 68 -10.29 -3.17 -18.92
CA ASP A 68 -9.69 -2.74 -17.67
C ASP A 68 -10.41 -3.50 -16.55
N LEU A 69 -9.80 -4.61 -16.12
CA LEU A 69 -10.20 -5.28 -14.90
C LEU A 69 -9.87 -4.33 -13.75
N GLU A 70 -10.86 -3.53 -13.34
CA GLU A 70 -10.84 -2.90 -12.02
C GLU A 70 -10.84 -4.02 -11.01
N ARG A 71 -9.65 -4.51 -10.66
CA ARG A 71 -9.46 -5.31 -9.47
C ARG A 71 -10.00 -4.41 -8.37
N GLU A 72 -11.13 -4.76 -7.77
CA GLU A 72 -11.56 -4.14 -6.53
C GLU A 72 -10.42 -4.39 -5.54
N ASN A 73 -9.46 -3.46 -5.50
CA ASN A 73 -8.59 -3.27 -4.37
C ASN A 73 -9.54 -2.67 -3.33
N SER A 74 -10.35 -3.54 -2.73
CA SER A 74 -11.49 -3.31 -1.83
C SER A 74 -11.07 -2.70 -0.48
N LEU A 75 -9.93 -2.01 -0.49
CA LEU A 75 -9.50 -1.10 0.54
C LEU A 75 -10.53 0.03 0.62
N LYS A 76 -11.48 -0.17 1.54
CA LYS A 76 -12.52 0.76 1.95
C LYS A 76 -11.96 2.18 1.92
N LYS A 77 -12.64 3.03 1.15
CA LYS A 77 -12.45 4.47 1.17
C LYS A 77 -12.65 4.92 2.63
N ASP A 78 -11.74 5.75 3.13
CA ASP A 78 -11.77 6.33 4.49
C ASP A 78 -11.29 5.45 5.66
N VAL A 79 -10.74 4.26 5.41
CA VAL A 79 -10.03 3.49 6.45
C VAL A 79 -8.55 3.85 6.43
N LYS A 80 -7.97 4.15 7.60
CA LYS A 80 -6.51 4.33 7.75
C LYS A 80 -5.82 2.98 7.64
N TYR A 81 -4.93 2.84 6.67
CA TYR A 81 -4.08 1.65 6.55
C TYR A 81 -2.76 1.89 7.23
N PHE A 82 -2.30 0.92 8.02
CA PHE A 82 -0.91 0.88 8.47
C PHE A 82 -0.15 -0.05 7.54
N CYS A 83 0.88 0.47 6.88
CA CYS A 83 1.79 -0.30 6.08
C CYS A 83 3.10 -0.43 6.86
N GLY A 84 3.49 -1.65 7.19
CA GLY A 84 4.74 -1.95 7.87
C GLY A 84 5.47 -3.09 7.18
N PHE A 85 6.78 -2.98 7.06
CA PHE A 85 7.62 -3.97 6.40
C PHE A 85 8.18 -4.94 7.44
N SER A 86 7.63 -6.16 7.48
CA SER A 86 7.90 -7.16 8.52
C SER A 86 9.39 -7.42 8.75
N GLU A 87 10.19 -7.55 7.69
CA GLU A 87 11.63 -7.78 7.80
C GLU A 87 12.36 -6.62 8.50
N ASN A 88 12.00 -5.38 8.18
CA ASN A 88 12.61 -4.20 8.79
C ASN A 88 12.09 -3.97 10.21
N LEU A 89 10.80 -4.25 10.45
CA LEU A 89 10.19 -4.19 11.77
C LEU A 89 10.82 -5.18 12.76
N LEU A 90 11.23 -6.37 12.29
CA LEU A 90 11.93 -7.35 13.13
C LEU A 90 13.34 -6.88 13.56
N ASN A 91 14.00 -6.09 12.73
CA ASN A 91 15.32 -5.53 13.04
C ASN A 91 15.26 -4.29 13.95
N LEU A 92 14.05 -3.83 14.25
CA LEU A 92 13.76 -2.61 14.99
C LEU A 92 13.85 -2.90 16.50
N ASP A 93 15.04 -2.67 17.08
CA ASP A 93 15.28 -2.84 18.51
C ASP A 93 14.71 -1.65 19.30
N LEU A 94 13.45 -1.75 19.71
CA LEU A 94 12.75 -0.75 20.50
C LEU A 94 12.58 -1.18 21.95
N THR A 95 12.90 -0.26 22.85
CA THR A 95 12.46 -0.37 24.24
C THR A 95 10.93 -0.21 24.32
N PRO A 96 10.29 -0.73 25.38
CA PRO A 96 8.84 -0.56 25.59
C PRO A 96 8.38 0.91 25.61
N THR A 97 9.25 1.84 26.00
CA THR A 97 8.93 3.27 26.04
C THR A 97 8.95 3.87 24.64
N GLU A 98 9.96 3.54 23.83
CA GLU A 98 10.05 3.96 22.44
C GLU A 98 8.85 3.43 21.63
N PHE A 99 8.49 2.17 21.84
CA PHE A 99 7.33 1.57 21.19
C PHE A 99 6.03 2.31 21.52
N LYS A 100 5.80 2.66 22.80
CA LYS A 100 4.64 3.48 23.20
C LYS A 100 4.60 4.84 22.51
N ILE A 101 5.76 5.50 22.37
CA ILE A 101 5.87 6.78 21.68
C ILE A 101 5.50 6.61 20.20
N ILE A 102 6.03 5.58 19.52
CA ILE A 102 5.74 5.31 18.11
C ILE A 102 4.26 5.00 17.88
N ILE A 103 3.66 4.14 18.71
CA ILE A 103 2.23 3.83 18.60
C ILE A 103 1.38 5.09 18.75
N HIS A 104 1.74 5.98 19.68
CA HIS A 104 1.03 7.24 19.83
C HIS A 104 1.18 8.16 18.60
N ILE A 105 2.37 8.19 17.99
CA ILE A 105 2.60 8.92 16.73
C ILE A 105 1.72 8.34 15.61
N LEU A 106 1.66 7.02 15.48
CA LEU A 106 0.87 6.32 14.47
C LEU A 106 -0.64 6.58 14.59
N ASP A 107 -1.17 6.61 15.81
CA ASP A 107 -2.59 6.85 16.07
C ASP A 107 -3.03 8.28 15.66
N THR A 108 -2.14 9.24 15.91
CA THR A 108 -2.38 10.66 15.65
C THR A 108 -2.06 11.09 14.22
N LEU A 109 -1.29 10.30 13.47
CA LEU A 109 -1.07 10.48 12.05
C LEU A 109 -2.39 10.39 11.28
N LYS A 110 -2.71 11.43 10.50
CA LYS A 110 -3.87 11.40 9.61
C LYS A 110 -3.58 10.48 8.43
N TRP A 111 -2.56 10.82 7.64
CA TRP A 111 -2.07 10.10 6.46
C TRP A 111 -0.62 10.50 6.19
N GLY A 112 0.21 9.57 5.73
CA GLY A 112 1.62 9.77 5.43
C GLY A 112 2.55 9.40 6.59
N ASN A 113 3.65 10.14 6.67
CA ASN A 113 4.80 9.87 7.54
C ASN A 113 5.25 11.11 8.33
N VAL A 114 4.58 12.27 8.19
CA VAL A 114 4.95 13.53 8.87
C VAL A 114 4.42 13.56 10.29
N VAL A 115 5.31 13.65 11.27
CA VAL A 115 4.98 13.74 12.68
C VAL A 115 4.54 15.17 13.03
N ALA A 116 3.25 15.43 12.92
CA ALA A 116 2.65 16.76 13.17
C ALA A 116 2.35 17.05 14.66
N MET A 117 3.15 16.50 15.58
CA MET A 117 2.94 16.67 17.03
C MET A 117 4.23 17.01 17.76
N THR A 118 4.08 17.67 18.92
CA THR A 118 5.21 18.05 19.76
C THR A 118 5.53 16.97 20.81
N GLN A 119 6.79 16.89 21.23
CA GLN A 119 7.23 15.99 22.30
C GLN A 119 6.48 16.24 23.62
N ALA A 120 6.12 17.50 23.90
CA ALA A 120 5.32 17.86 25.06
C ALA A 120 3.88 17.28 24.98
N SER A 121 3.27 17.31 23.80
CA SER A 121 1.95 16.69 23.57
C SER A 121 2.01 15.17 23.79
N ILE A 122 3.07 14.52 23.30
CA ILE A 122 3.31 13.09 23.51
C ILE A 122 3.44 12.78 25.01
N ALA A 123 4.24 13.55 25.75
CA ALA A 123 4.41 13.37 27.19
C ALA A 123 3.08 13.45 27.95
N ALA A 124 2.27 14.47 27.66
CA ALA A 124 0.98 14.67 28.30
C ALA A 124 0.00 13.51 28.01
N LYS A 125 -0.06 13.03 26.77
CA LYS A 125 -1.01 11.99 26.36
C LYS A 125 -0.59 10.59 26.80
N THR A 126 0.70 10.28 26.74
CA THR A 126 1.26 8.97 27.11
C THR A 126 1.52 8.82 28.62
N LYS A 127 1.38 9.90 29.40
CA LYS A 127 1.75 9.97 30.83
C LYS A 127 3.22 9.63 31.09
N ILE A 128 4.09 9.83 30.09
CA ILE A 128 5.53 9.70 30.21
C ILE A 128 6.11 11.07 30.55
N SER A 129 7.13 11.14 31.41
CA SER A 129 7.75 12.43 31.73
C SER A 129 8.41 13.06 30.51
N ALA A 130 8.36 14.39 30.39
CA ALA A 130 8.92 15.12 29.25
C ALA A 130 10.41 14.83 29.03
N SER A 131 11.19 14.69 30.11
CA SER A 131 12.62 14.32 30.05
C SER A 131 12.83 12.93 29.42
N VAL A 132 11.99 11.96 29.79
CA VAL A 132 12.06 10.60 29.23
C VAL A 132 11.64 10.61 27.76
N VAL A 133 10.58 11.34 27.39
CA VAL A 133 10.19 11.49 25.98
C VAL A 133 11.32 12.11 25.17
N TYR A 134 11.92 13.21 25.63
CA TYR A 134 13.04 13.87 24.95
C TYR A 134 14.25 12.94 24.76
N ARG A 135 14.59 12.14 25.77
CA ARG A 135 15.67 11.15 25.66
C ARG A 135 15.36 10.10 24.61
N ASN A 136 14.19 9.47 24.68
CA ASN A 136 13.79 8.44 23.73
C ASN A 136 13.62 9.00 22.31
N TRP A 137 13.19 10.26 22.17
CA TRP A 137 13.12 10.94 20.89
C TRP A 137 14.49 11.00 20.20
N LYS A 138 15.53 11.39 20.94
CA LYS A 138 16.90 11.39 20.42
C LYS A 138 17.39 9.98 20.06
N THR A 139 17.04 8.99 20.87
CA THR A 139 17.37 7.59 20.58
C THR A 139 16.67 7.08 19.31
N LEU A 140 15.40 7.43 19.11
CA LEU A 140 14.64 7.08 17.91
C LEU A 140 15.21 7.72 16.64
N ILE A 141 15.72 8.95 16.74
CA ILE A 141 16.45 9.61 15.64
C ILE A 141 17.76 8.87 15.36
N ALA A 142 18.53 8.56 16.39
CA ALA A 142 19.80 7.82 16.25
C ALA A 142 19.61 6.41 15.66
N LYS A 143 18.45 5.78 15.88
CA LYS A 143 18.06 4.49 15.31
C LYS A 143 17.46 4.60 13.90
N ASN A 144 17.47 5.78 13.28
CA ASN A 144 16.85 6.06 11.99
C ASN A 144 15.35 5.72 11.91
N VAL A 145 14.65 5.69 13.05
CA VAL A 145 13.19 5.49 13.10
C VAL A 145 12.46 6.80 12.86
N LEU A 146 13.01 7.88 13.42
CA LEU A 146 12.60 9.25 13.17
C LEU A 146 13.67 9.98 12.36
N ILE A 147 13.26 10.65 11.29
CA ILE A 147 14.13 11.45 10.42
C ILE A 147 13.78 12.91 10.63
N VAL A 148 14.79 13.77 10.74
CA VAL A 148 14.60 15.23 10.79
C VAL A 148 14.91 15.78 9.41
N ASP A 149 13.96 16.47 8.81
CA ASP A 149 14.16 17.12 7.51
C ASP A 149 14.88 18.47 7.64
N GLU A 150 15.22 19.06 6.50
CA GLU A 150 15.87 20.37 6.40
C GLU A 150 15.05 21.51 7.04
N ASN A 151 13.73 21.34 7.16
CA ASN A 151 12.81 22.29 7.76
C ASN A 151 12.55 22.02 9.25
N ASN A 152 13.35 21.15 9.89
CA ASN A 152 13.15 20.67 11.27
C ASN A 152 11.81 19.94 11.51
N SER A 153 11.15 19.49 10.46
CA SER A 153 10.00 18.59 10.56
C SER A 153 10.49 17.19 10.86
N VAL A 154 9.78 16.49 11.74
CA VAL A 154 10.08 15.10 12.08
C VAL A 154 9.22 14.18 11.25
N LEU A 155 9.85 13.19 10.63
CA LEU A 155 9.23 12.21 9.75
C LEU A 155 9.46 10.81 10.34
N LEU A 156 8.51 9.90 10.15
CA LEU A 156 8.73 8.48 10.31
C LEU A 156 9.52 7.95 9.11
N ASN A 157 10.49 7.08 9.37
CA ASN A 157 11.19 6.40 8.30
C ASN A 157 10.26 5.39 7.60
N THR A 158 10.01 5.67 6.33
CA THR A 158 9.08 4.94 5.47
C THR A 158 9.57 3.55 5.11
N ASN A 159 10.86 3.24 5.28
CA ASN A 159 11.37 1.88 5.12
C ASN A 159 10.90 0.95 6.24
N TYR A 160 10.50 1.47 7.41
CA TYR A 160 9.91 0.64 8.46
C TYR A 160 8.39 0.59 8.32
N PHE A 161 7.75 1.76 8.26
CA PHE A 161 6.30 1.85 8.20
C PHE A 161 5.80 3.25 7.82
N PHE A 162 4.55 3.32 7.37
CA PHE A 162 3.82 4.56 7.11
C PHE A 162 2.31 4.34 7.24
N VAL A 163 1.56 5.44 7.36
CA VAL A 163 0.09 5.41 7.37
C VAL A 163 -0.44 5.77 6.00
N GLY A 164 -1.20 4.87 5.39
CA GLY A 164 -1.95 5.10 4.18
C GLY A 164 -1.54 4.22 3.02
N LEU A 165 -1.88 4.64 1.80
CA LEU A 165 -1.56 3.91 0.57
C LEU A 165 -0.75 4.83 -0.33
N TYR A 166 0.50 4.47 -0.61
CA TYR A 166 1.42 5.29 -1.42
C TYR A 166 0.81 5.68 -2.78
N GLN A 167 0.15 4.73 -3.46
CA GLN A 167 -0.51 4.96 -4.75
C GLN A 167 -1.64 6.01 -4.69
N ARG A 168 -2.22 6.25 -3.51
CA ARG A 168 -3.28 7.24 -3.28
C ARG A 168 -2.76 8.55 -2.70
N MET A 169 -1.46 8.67 -2.44
CA MET A 169 -0.85 9.92 -1.98
C MET A 169 -0.73 10.91 -3.13
N ASP A 170 -0.92 12.20 -2.84
CA ASP A 170 -0.62 13.29 -3.78
C ASP A 170 0.91 13.45 -3.98
N LYS A 171 1.30 14.33 -4.92
CA LYS A 171 2.71 14.52 -5.26
C LYS A 171 3.54 15.01 -4.07
N GLU A 172 3.04 15.98 -3.32
CA GLU A 172 3.76 16.56 -2.18
C GLU A 172 4.02 15.52 -1.08
N ARG A 173 3.01 14.71 -0.75
CA ARG A 173 3.15 13.63 0.22
C ARG A 173 4.10 12.54 -0.27
N ARG A 174 4.11 12.22 -1.57
CA ARG A 174 5.11 11.30 -2.14
C ARG A 174 6.52 11.86 -2.04
N ASP A 175 6.72 13.15 -2.31
CA ASP A 175 8.05 13.76 -2.19
C ASP A 175 8.55 13.69 -0.73
N VAL A 176 7.68 13.94 0.25
CA VAL A 176 8.01 13.79 1.68
C VAL A 176 8.20 12.33 2.09
N PHE A 177 7.45 11.41 1.49
CA PHE A 177 7.63 9.98 1.68
C PHE A 177 9.03 9.54 1.22
N GLU A 178 9.45 9.93 0.02
CA GLU A 178 10.76 9.54 -0.52
C GLU A 178 11.91 10.16 0.28
N LYS A 179 11.77 11.40 0.74
CA LYS A 179 12.75 12.04 1.64
C LYS A 179 12.93 11.29 2.96
N ALA A 180 11.89 10.61 3.43
CA ALA A 180 11.94 9.83 4.67
C ALA A 180 12.35 8.36 4.46
N SER A 181 12.59 7.92 3.21
CA SER A 181 13.07 6.58 2.86
C SER A 181 14.57 6.45 3.12
N VAL A 182 15.04 6.85 4.29
CA VAL A 182 16.47 6.82 4.63
C VAL A 182 16.91 5.38 4.87
N PHE A 183 17.93 4.97 4.11
CA PHE A 183 18.55 3.65 4.18
C PHE A 183 19.57 3.59 5.32
N ASP A 184 19.69 2.42 5.93
CA ASP A 184 20.74 2.10 6.89
C ASP A 184 21.38 0.78 6.45
N ASP A 185 22.65 0.86 6.04
CA ASP A 185 23.44 -0.21 5.41
C ASP A 185 23.49 -1.51 6.23
N VAL A 186 23.20 -1.45 7.54
CA VAL A 186 23.37 -2.58 8.45
C VAL A 186 22.08 -3.36 8.72
N LYS A 187 20.89 -2.74 8.61
CA LYS A 187 19.65 -3.33 9.17
C LYS A 187 18.37 -3.12 8.37
N ILE A 188 18.32 -2.14 7.48
CA ILE A 188 17.08 -1.76 6.80
C ILE A 188 17.20 -2.18 5.34
N LYS A 189 16.42 -3.18 4.91
CA LYS A 189 16.28 -3.44 3.48
C LYS A 189 15.40 -2.38 2.86
N HIS A 190 15.75 -1.91 1.68
CA HIS A 190 14.92 -0.91 1.01
C HIS A 190 13.66 -1.57 0.45
N MET A 191 12.48 -1.10 0.88
CA MET A 191 11.19 -1.74 0.59
C MET A 191 10.26 -0.90 -0.30
N HIS A 192 10.65 0.33 -0.61
CA HIS A 192 9.90 1.23 -1.47
C HIS A 192 10.75 1.67 -2.68
N ASN A 193 10.10 2.03 -3.77
CA ASN A 193 10.62 2.16 -5.14
C ASN A 193 11.55 3.37 -5.39
N SER A 194 12.48 3.70 -4.50
CA SER A 194 13.55 4.64 -4.84
C SER A 194 14.57 3.94 -5.79
N LYS A 195 15.29 4.74 -6.60
CA LYS A 195 16.06 4.28 -7.77
C LYS A 195 16.87 3.00 -7.50
N GLY A 196 16.44 1.89 -8.11
CA GLY A 196 17.22 0.64 -8.14
C GLY A 196 16.43 -0.66 -7.98
N VAL A 197 15.16 -0.59 -7.57
CA VAL A 197 14.32 -1.79 -7.43
C VAL A 197 13.15 -1.72 -8.43
N LYS A 198 12.95 -2.80 -9.19
CA LYS A 198 11.70 -3.01 -9.95
C LYS A 198 10.82 -3.90 -9.08
N ILE A 199 9.62 -3.43 -8.75
CA ILE A 199 8.51 -4.30 -8.37
C ILE A 199 8.00 -4.99 -9.65
#